data_AF-A0A816NQ26-F1
#
_entry.id   AF-A0A816NQ26-F1
#
_cell.length_a   1.000
_cell.length_b   1.000
_cell.length_c   1.000
_cell.angle_alpha   90.00
_cell.angle_beta   90.00
_cell.angle_gamma   90.00
#
_symmetry.space_group_name_H-M   'P 1'
#
loop_
_entity.id
_entity.type
_entity.pdbx_description
1 polymer ?
#
loop_
_entity_poly.entity_id
_entity_poly.type
_entity_poly.pdbx_seq_one_letter_code
_entity_poly.pdbx_strand_id
1 'polypeptide(L)'
;MENDEKQLGSCLKTIIDSVEKYLHELKSGRQSSRSGARANDSLANSQLNDIITFTLSDKENEVVDALTHDIQLILNDYLPKLSKICTNYVFDFFHQYHFDRNKKAFTSVLPMGELHSFH
;
A
#
# COMPACT_ATOMS: atom_id res chain seq x y z
N MET A 1 -2.86 -26.26 13.16
CA MET A 1 -1.74 -25.76 12.36
C MET A 1 -2.11 -25.67 10.88
N GLU A 2 -2.53 -26.75 10.22
CA GLU A 2 -2.84 -26.71 8.78
C GLU A 2 -3.94 -25.71 8.37
N ASN A 3 -4.99 -25.53 9.19
CA ASN A 3 -6.01 -24.50 8.92
C ASN A 3 -5.46 -23.08 9.10
N ASP A 4 -4.56 -22.89 10.05
CA ASP A 4 -4.01 -21.57 10.41
C ASP A 4 -3.06 -21.05 9.32
N GLU A 5 -2.23 -21.95 8.78
CA GLU A 5 -1.36 -21.69 7.64
C GLU A 5 -2.17 -21.35 6.38
N LYS A 6 -3.28 -22.06 6.13
CA LYS A 6 -4.20 -21.74 5.02
C LYS A 6 -4.86 -20.37 5.19
N GLN A 7 -5.29 -20.02 6.41
CA GLN A 7 -5.86 -18.70 6.70
C GLN A 7 -4.83 -17.59 6.52
N LEU A 8 -3.60 -17.80 7.00
CA LEU A 8 -2.51 -16.83 6.84
C LEU A 8 -2.15 -16.64 5.37
N GLY A 9 -1.98 -17.74 4.63
CA GLY A 9 -1.72 -17.69 3.20
C GLY A 9 -2.84 -16.99 2.41
N SER A 10 -4.10 -17.24 2.77
CA SER A 10 -5.24 -16.55 2.15
C SER A 10 -5.21 -15.04 2.46
N CYS A 11 -4.96 -14.66 3.72
CA CYS A 11 -4.86 -13.27 4.13
C CYS A 11 -3.78 -12.53 3.33
N LEU A 12 -2.56 -13.09 3.26
CA LEU A 12 -1.45 -12.47 2.54
C LEU A 12 -1.74 -12.38 1.04
N LYS A 13 -2.32 -13.43 0.46
CA LYS A 13 -2.72 -13.41 -0.95
C LYS A 13 -3.72 -12.30 -1.25
N THR A 14 -4.77 -12.15 -0.44
CA THR A 14 -5.78 -11.10 -0.66
C THR A 14 -5.20 -9.70 -0.54
N ILE A 15 -4.23 -9.50 0.36
CA ILE A 15 -3.50 -8.23 0.46
C ILE A 15 -2.69 -7.96 -0.82
N ILE A 16 -1.93 -8.94 -1.31
CA ILE A 16 -1.15 -8.83 -2.55
C ILE A 16 -2.06 -8.50 -3.73
N ASP A 17 -3.16 -9.24 -3.90
CA ASP A 17 -4.13 -9.01 -4.98
C ASP A 17 -4.69 -7.57 -4.92
N SER A 18 -4.96 -7.05 -3.72
CA SER A 18 -5.43 -5.66 -3.52
C SER A 18 -4.36 -4.64 -3.92
N VAL A 19 -3.11 -4.83 -3.48
CA VAL A 19 -1.98 -3.96 -3.85
C VAL A 19 -1.79 -3.92 -5.37
N GLU A 20 -1.82 -5.07 -6.04
CA GLU A 20 -1.68 -5.15 -7.51
C GLU A 20 -2.79 -4.39 -8.24
N LYS A 21 -4.04 -4.53 -7.79
CA LYS A 21 -5.20 -3.83 -8.35
C LYS A 21 -5.00 -2.31 -8.30
N TYR A 22 -4.66 -1.75 -7.13
CA TYR A 22 -4.51 -0.31 -6.97
C TYR A 22 -3.25 0.24 -7.67
N LEU A 23 -2.17 -0.55 -7.74
CA LEU A 23 -1.00 -0.19 -8.56
C LEU A 23 -1.35 -0.11 -10.05
N HIS A 24 -2.19 -1.01 -10.56
CA HIS A 24 -2.65 -0.95 -11.94
C HIS A 24 -3.52 0.30 -12.20
N GLU A 25 -4.41 0.64 -11.28
CA GLU A 25 -5.25 1.85 -11.36
C GLU A 25 -4.41 3.14 -11.44
N LEU A 26 -3.37 3.25 -10.61
CA LEU A 26 -2.43 4.37 -10.64
C LEU A 26 -1.68 4.45 -11.98
N LYS A 27 -1.18 3.32 -12.48
CA LYS A 27 -0.46 3.26 -13.77
C LYS A 27 -1.36 3.65 -14.94
N SER A 28 -2.62 3.19 -14.93
CA SER A 28 -3.61 3.51 -15.97
C SER A 28 -4.05 4.98 -15.91
N GLY A 29 -4.23 5.54 -14.70
CA GLY A 29 -4.53 6.96 -14.49
C GLY A 29 -3.43 7.90 -14.99
N ARG A 30 -2.16 7.52 -14.78
CA ARG A 30 -1.00 8.28 -15.30
C ARG A 30 -0.87 8.21 -16.83
N GLN A 31 -1.24 7.09 -17.46
CA GLN A 31 -1.24 6.98 -18.93
C GLN A 31 -2.35 7.82 -19.58
N SER A 32 -3.55 7.89 -18.99
CA SER A 32 -4.64 8.73 -19.51
C SER A 32 -4.37 10.24 -19.36
N SER A 33 -3.58 10.64 -18.35
CA SER A 33 -3.27 12.06 -18.09
C SER A 33 -2.12 12.61 -18.94
N ARG A 34 -1.38 11.75 -19.67
CA ARG A 34 -0.25 12.15 -20.52
C ARG A 34 -0.64 12.59 -21.94
N SER A 35 -1.92 12.54 -22.30
CA SER A 35 -2.40 12.96 -23.63
C SER A 35 -2.83 14.44 -23.71
N GLY A 36 -2.46 15.29 -22.75
CA GLY A 36 -3.03 16.64 -22.67
C GLY A 36 -2.18 17.76 -22.05
N ALA A 37 -0.85 17.63 -21.90
CA ALA A 37 -0.02 18.72 -21.36
C ALA A 37 1.11 19.10 -22.33
N ARG A 38 0.82 20.02 -23.25
CA ARG A 38 1.84 20.91 -23.80
C ARG A 38 2.17 21.93 -22.71
N ALA A 39 3.36 21.86 -22.14
CA ALA A 39 3.99 23.00 -21.47
C ALA A 39 5.51 22.91 -21.67
N ASN A 40 6.03 23.83 -22.49
CA ASN A 40 7.41 24.31 -22.38
C ASN A 40 7.62 24.82 -20.94
N ASP A 41 8.72 24.46 -20.28
CA ASP A 41 9.83 25.39 -20.11
C ASP A 41 10.99 24.80 -19.29
N SER A 42 12.19 25.11 -19.81
CA SER A 42 13.48 25.28 -19.14
C SER A 42 14.14 24.13 -18.37
N LEU A 43 15.10 23.51 -19.06
CA LEU A 43 16.32 22.92 -18.50
C LEU A 43 17.11 24.00 -17.71
N ALA A 44 17.26 23.81 -16.40
CA ALA A 44 18.34 24.42 -15.64
C ALA A 44 18.87 23.41 -14.62
N ASN A 45 20.10 22.96 -14.85
CA ASN A 45 20.91 22.17 -13.94
C ASN A 45 21.00 22.83 -12.57
N SER A 46 20.66 22.09 -11.52
CA SER A 46 21.30 22.27 -10.22
C SER A 46 21.41 20.94 -9.51
N GLN A 47 22.65 20.51 -9.26
CA GLN A 47 22.98 19.37 -8.41
C GLN A 47 22.46 19.65 -7.00
N LEU A 48 21.43 18.92 -6.60
CA LEU A 48 21.05 18.70 -5.21
C LEU A 48 20.64 17.24 -5.11
N ASN A 49 20.90 16.62 -3.96
CA ASN A 49 20.39 15.29 -3.61
C ASN A 49 18.86 15.36 -3.55
N ASP A 50 18.23 15.41 -4.71
CA ASP A 50 16.78 15.40 -4.86
C ASP A 50 16.35 13.97 -4.50
N ILE A 51 16.09 13.77 -3.21
CA ILE A 51 14.97 12.94 -2.81
C ILE A 51 13.78 13.54 -3.57
N ILE A 52 13.49 12.97 -4.74
CA ILE A 52 12.34 13.38 -5.55
C ILE A 52 11.12 13.02 -4.70
N THR A 53 10.68 13.99 -3.92
CA THR A 53 9.42 13.94 -3.19
C THR A 53 8.36 14.17 -4.24
N PHE A 54 7.93 13.09 -4.88
CA PHE A 54 6.74 13.14 -5.73
C PHE A 54 5.56 13.41 -4.82
N THR A 55 5.05 14.64 -4.83
CA THR A 55 3.75 14.94 -4.23
C THR A 55 2.71 14.14 -5.01
N LEU A 56 2.05 13.20 -4.34
CA LEU A 56 0.92 12.49 -4.91
C LEU A 56 -0.16 13.52 -5.24
N SER A 57 -0.74 13.43 -6.44
CA SER A 57 -1.96 14.17 -6.76
C SER A 57 -3.10 13.75 -5.85
N ASP A 58 -4.12 14.59 -5.70
CA ASP A 58 -5.30 14.28 -4.86
C ASP A 58 -5.91 12.92 -5.20
N LYS A 59 -5.97 12.58 -6.49
CA LYS A 59 -6.44 11.28 -6.98
C LYS A 59 -5.52 10.12 -6.59
N GLU A 60 -4.22 10.34 -6.53
CA GLU A 60 -3.28 9.30 -6.07
C GLU A 60 -3.37 9.13 -4.55
N ASN A 61 -3.60 10.20 -3.78
CA ASN A 61 -3.88 10.11 -2.35
C ASN A 61 -5.18 9.31 -2.09
N GLU A 62 -6.25 9.58 -2.84
CA GLU A 62 -7.51 8.82 -2.76
C GLU A 62 -7.30 7.32 -3.00
N VAL A 63 -6.47 6.95 -3.99
CA VAL A 63 -6.16 5.55 -4.28
C VAL A 63 -5.36 4.89 -3.15
N VAL A 64 -4.39 5.61 -2.57
CA VAL A 64 -3.60 5.07 -1.44
C VAL A 64 -4.46 4.95 -0.18
N ASP A 65 -5.37 5.88 0.06
CA ASP A 65 -6.35 5.82 1.15
C ASP A 65 -7.29 4.62 0.97
N ALA A 66 -7.78 4.40 -0.26
CA ALA A 66 -8.61 3.24 -0.59
C ALA A 66 -7.87 1.92 -0.37
N LEU A 67 -6.60 1.81 -0.79
CA LEU A 67 -5.78 0.63 -0.51
C LEU A 67 -5.61 0.42 1.00
N THR A 68 -5.27 1.49 1.73
CA THR A 68 -5.05 1.43 3.18
C THR A 68 -6.29 0.92 3.89
N HIS A 69 -7.47 1.39 3.48
CA HIS A 69 -8.76 0.94 3.99
C HIS A 69 -9.02 -0.55 3.67
N ASP A 70 -8.81 -0.96 2.42
CA ASP A 70 -9.03 -2.36 2.00
C ASP A 70 -8.13 -3.34 2.75
N ILE A 71 -6.86 -3.01 2.96
CA ILE A 71 -5.95 -3.84 3.77
C ILE A 71 -6.45 -3.97 5.21
N GLN A 72 -6.93 -2.88 5.82
CA GLN A 72 -7.50 -2.95 7.19
C GLN A 72 -8.73 -3.86 7.25
N LEU A 73 -9.61 -3.83 6.25
CA LEU A 73 -10.77 -4.72 6.17
C LEU A 73 -10.33 -6.19 6.07
N ILE A 74 -9.39 -6.50 5.19
CA ILE A 74 -8.83 -7.85 5.03
C ILE A 74 -8.25 -8.33 6.37
N LEU A 75 -7.42 -7.51 7.02
CA LEU A 75 -6.83 -7.85 8.31
C LEU A 75 -7.90 -8.10 9.38
N ASN A 76 -8.94 -7.27 9.45
CA ASN A 76 -10.03 -7.45 10.41
C ASN A 76 -10.83 -8.73 10.18
N ASP A 77 -10.93 -9.19 8.93
CA ASP A 77 -11.61 -10.45 8.58
C ASP A 77 -10.77 -11.69 8.91
N TYR A 78 -9.44 -11.62 8.79
CA TYR A 78 -8.56 -12.77 8.97
C TYR A 78 -7.96 -12.89 10.38
N LEU A 79 -7.57 -11.78 11.02
CA LEU A 79 -6.93 -11.80 12.35
C LEU A 79 -7.71 -12.60 13.41
N PRO A 80 -9.06 -12.52 13.51
CA PRO A 80 -9.81 -13.32 14.49
C PRO A 80 -9.79 -14.82 14.24
N LYS A 81 -9.45 -15.25 13.01
CA LYS A 81 -9.40 -16.65 12.58
C LYS A 81 -8.00 -17.26 12.72
N LEU A 82 -6.98 -16.41 12.93
CA LEU A 82 -5.59 -16.79 13.06
C LEU A 82 -5.23 -17.16 14.50
N SER A 83 -4.25 -18.04 14.67
CA SER A 83 -3.62 -18.24 15.97
C SER A 83 -2.86 -16.99 16.42
N LYS A 84 -2.51 -16.95 17.70
CA LYS A 84 -1.71 -15.87 18.27
C LYS A 84 -0.34 -15.72 17.59
N ILE A 85 0.26 -16.82 17.13
CA ILE A 85 1.58 -16.81 16.47
C ILE A 85 1.46 -16.13 15.10
N CYS A 86 0.53 -16.57 14.26
CA CYS A 86 0.31 -15.96 12.95
C CYS A 86 -0.17 -14.50 13.06
N THR A 87 -1.01 -14.21 14.05
CA THR A 87 -1.43 -12.84 14.35
C THR A 87 -0.24 -11.95 14.73
N ASN A 88 0.68 -12.42 15.57
CA ASN A 88 1.90 -11.68 15.89
C ASN A 88 2.78 -11.47 14.65
N TYR A 89 2.95 -12.49 13.81
CA TYR A 89 3.70 -12.36 12.56
C TYR A 89 3.13 -11.26 11.66
N VAL A 90 1.81 -11.22 11.48
CA VAL A 90 1.13 -10.17 10.71
C VAL A 90 1.36 -8.79 11.35
N PHE A 91 1.25 -8.67 12.67
CA PHE A 91 1.51 -7.39 13.35
C PHE A 91 2.95 -6.93 13.23
N ASP A 92 3.92 -7.83 13.41
CA ASP A 92 5.34 -7.50 13.30
C ASP A 92 5.67 -7.03 11.89
N PHE A 93 5.09 -7.68 10.88
CA PHE A 93 5.21 -7.28 9.48
C PHE A 93 4.61 -5.88 9.22
N PHE A 94 3.39 -5.60 9.69
CA PHE A 94 2.73 -4.31 9.46
C PHE A 94 3.17 -3.19 10.42
N HIS A 95 4.00 -3.49 11.41
CA HIS A 95 4.50 -2.51 12.37
C HIS A 95 5.32 -1.40 11.69
N GLN A 96 6.16 -1.78 10.71
CA GLN A 96 6.97 -0.82 9.92
C GLN A 96 6.11 0.14 9.09
N TYR A 97 4.85 -0.23 8.85
CA TYR A 97 3.86 0.58 8.15
C TYR A 97 2.92 1.34 9.09
N HIS A 98 3.30 1.50 10.36
CA HIS A 98 2.52 2.19 11.39
C HIS A 98 1.14 1.58 11.65
N PHE A 99 1.04 0.26 11.59
CA PHE A 99 -0.16 -0.44 12.05
C PHE A 99 -0.21 -0.50 13.58
N ASP A 100 -1.27 0.05 14.17
CA ASP A 100 -1.54 -0.02 15.60
C ASP A 100 -2.29 -1.31 15.91
N ARG A 101 -1.59 -2.22 16.60
CA ARG A 101 -2.12 -3.51 17.05
C ARG A 101 -3.40 -3.40 17.88
N ASN A 102 -3.51 -2.37 18.72
CA ASN A 102 -4.63 -2.21 19.63
C ASN A 102 -5.87 -1.68 18.89
N LYS A 103 -5.65 -0.75 17.94
CA LYS A 103 -6.72 -0.19 17.11
C LYS A 103 -7.07 -1.07 15.90
N LYS A 104 -6.21 -2.03 15.56
CA LYS A 104 -6.26 -2.83 14.32
C LYS A 104 -6.41 -1.95 13.08
N ALA A 105 -5.66 -0.85 13.06
CA ALA A 105 -5.72 0.15 12.02
C ALA A 105 -4.34 0.79 11.80
N PHE A 106 -4.10 1.27 10.59
CA PHE A 106 -2.94 2.11 10.30
C PHE A 106 -3.14 3.50 10.89
N THR A 107 -2.11 4.04 11.54
CA THR A 107 -2.12 5.41 12.09
C THR A 107 -1.61 6.46 11.11
N SER A 108 -1.13 6.01 9.95
CA SER A 108 -0.74 6.84 8.82
C SER A 108 -1.11 6.13 7.52
N VAL A 109 -1.17 6.89 6.43
CA VAL A 109 -1.37 6.35 5.08
C VAL A 109 -0.15 5.51 4.68
N LEU A 110 -0.38 4.40 3.97
CA LEU A 110 0.68 3.49 3.54
C LEU A 110 1.62 4.15 2.51
N PRO A 111 2.95 4.06 2.66
CA PRO A 111 3.88 4.51 1.63
C PRO A 111 3.85 3.53 0.45
N MET A 112 3.16 3.91 -0.63
CA MET A 112 2.96 3.05 -1.81
C MET A 112 4.26 2.55 -2.46
N GLY A 113 5.34 3.34 -2.36
CA GLY A 113 6.66 2.99 -2.91
C GLY A 113 7.29 1.76 -2.24
N GLU A 114 6.98 1.52 -0.96
CA GLU A 114 7.52 0.39 -0.19
C GLU A 114 6.67 -0.88 -0.36
N LEU A 115 5.40 -0.73 -0.76
CA LEU A 115 4.49 -1.84 -1.05
C LEU A 115 4.78 -2.53 -2.39
N HIS A 116 5.55 -1.92 -3.30
CA HIS A 116 5.97 -2.60 -4.53
C HIS A 116 7.05 -3.68 -4.26
N SER A 117 7.74 -3.57 -3.14
CA SER A 117 8.74 -4.52 -2.65
C SER A 117 8.15 -5.73 -1.91
N PHE A 118 6.81 -5.86 -1.87
CA PHE A 118 6.08 -6.93 -1.15
C PHE A 118 6.20 -8.32 -1.79
N HIS A 119 7.19 -8.53 -2.67
CA HIS A 119 7.28 -9.69 -3.54
C HIS A 119 7.96 -10.90 -2.90
#